data_AF-A0A520FN95-F1
#
_entry.id   AF-A0A520FN95-F1
#
_cell.length_a   1.000
_cell.length_b   1.000
_cell.length_c   1.000
_cell.angle_alpha   90.00
_cell.angle_beta   90.00
_cell.angle_gamma   90.00
#
_symmetry.space_group_name_H-M   'P 1'
#
loop_
_entity.id
_entity.type
_entity.pdbx_description
1 polymer ?
#
loop_
_entity_poly.entity_id
_entity_poly.type
_entity_poly.pdbx_seq_one_letter_code
_entity_poly.pdbx_strand_id
1 'polypeptide(L)'
;MKKSSQNQSVLATPPTIPEQVSVAMAEIAENMHEGLLALAVGAGLQVMQAMMDADVTALAGPKGRHDAERTALRHGRERGSVTLGGRRVPVTRPRVRAADGSGELPIA
;
A
#
# COMPACT_ATOMS: atom_id res chain seq x y z
N MET A 1 27.54 -45.27 -18.33
CA MET A 1 28.27 -44.58 -17.25
C MET A 1 27.29 -43.86 -16.32
N LYS A 2 27.16 -44.28 -15.06
CA LYS A 2 26.40 -43.55 -14.02
C LYS A 2 27.38 -42.67 -13.24
N LYS A 3 27.27 -41.34 -13.32
CA LYS A 3 28.00 -40.42 -12.43
C LYS A 3 27.16 -40.24 -11.16
N SER A 4 27.45 -41.03 -10.12
CA SER A 4 26.97 -40.74 -8.77
C SER A 4 27.81 -39.60 -8.20
N SER A 5 27.36 -38.36 -8.39
CA SER A 5 27.93 -37.21 -7.71
C SER A 5 27.51 -37.26 -6.25
N GLN A 6 28.51 -37.39 -5.39
CA GLN A 6 28.40 -37.45 -3.94
C GLN A 6 27.83 -36.12 -3.40
N ASN A 7 26.57 -36.12 -2.96
CA ASN A 7 26.12 -35.12 -1.98
C ASN A 7 26.57 -35.62 -0.60
N GLN A 8 27.81 -35.31 -0.23
CA GLN A 8 28.22 -35.46 1.17
C GLN A 8 27.47 -34.40 1.98
N SER A 9 26.54 -34.84 2.83
CA SER A 9 25.98 -34.02 3.88
C SER A 9 27.11 -33.73 4.88
N VAL A 10 27.80 -32.62 4.69
CA VAL A 10 28.66 -32.05 5.73
C VAL A 10 27.72 -31.76 6.91
N LEU A 11 27.85 -32.54 7.98
CA LEU A 11 27.28 -32.20 9.28
C LEU A 11 28.00 -30.94 9.77
N ALA A 12 27.56 -29.79 9.24
CA ALA A 12 27.92 -28.51 9.81
C ALA A 12 27.25 -28.47 11.18
N THR A 13 28.03 -28.66 12.24
CA THR A 13 27.62 -28.22 13.58
C THR A 13 27.20 -26.77 13.42
N PRO A 14 25.93 -26.41 13.72
CA PRO A 14 25.50 -25.04 13.59
C PRO A 14 26.46 -24.17 14.39
N PRO A 15 26.95 -23.04 13.83
CA PRO A 15 27.86 -22.18 14.56
C PRO A 15 27.22 -21.83 15.90
N THR A 16 27.94 -22.05 16.99
CA THR A 16 27.51 -21.64 18.32
C THR A 16 27.53 -20.13 18.36
N ILE A 17 26.37 -19.52 18.16
CA ILE A 17 26.20 -18.06 18.23
C ILE A 17 26.24 -17.65 19.71
N PRO A 18 27.11 -16.71 20.11
CA PRO A 18 27.10 -16.18 21.47
C PRO A 18 25.72 -15.61 21.82
N GLU A 19 25.31 -15.77 23.09
CA GLU A 19 24.00 -15.33 23.57
C GLU A 19 23.74 -13.85 23.26
N GLN A 20 24.73 -13.00 23.47
CA GLN A 20 24.65 -11.55 23.21
C GLN A 20 24.34 -11.24 21.74
N VAL A 21 24.90 -12.03 20.82
CA VAL A 21 24.65 -11.86 19.37
C VAL A 21 23.23 -12.34 19.04
N SER A 22 22.78 -13.43 19.65
CA SER A 22 21.42 -13.96 19.44
C SER A 22 20.36 -12.97 19.91
N VAL A 23 20.57 -12.32 21.07
CA VAL A 23 19.67 -11.28 21.60
C VAL A 23 19.63 -10.08 20.66
N ALA A 24 20.79 -9.56 20.24
CA ALA A 24 20.85 -8.44 19.31
C ALA A 24 20.18 -8.75 17.96
N MET A 25 20.33 -9.97 17.44
CA MET A 25 19.65 -10.39 16.22
C MET A 25 18.13 -10.46 16.37
N ALA A 26 17.62 -10.86 17.54
CA ALA A 26 16.18 -10.87 17.81
C ALA A 26 15.61 -9.45 17.82
N GLU A 27 16.29 -8.50 18.44
CA GLU A 27 15.89 -7.08 18.43
C GLU A 27 15.91 -6.49 17.02
N ILE A 28 16.94 -6.80 16.23
CA ILE A 28 17.02 -6.38 14.82
C ILE A 28 15.85 -6.95 14.02
N ALA A 29 15.54 -8.25 14.21
CA ALA A 29 14.45 -8.90 13.49
C ALA A 29 13.09 -8.26 13.81
N GLU A 30 12.83 -7.93 15.09
CA GLU A 30 11.59 -7.25 15.49
C GLU A 30 11.49 -5.85 14.87
N ASN A 31 12.56 -5.06 14.97
CA ASN A 31 12.61 -3.73 14.34
C ASN A 31 12.39 -3.79 12.83
N MET A 32 12.96 -4.79 12.16
CA MET A 32 12.76 -5.01 10.73
C MET A 32 11.32 -5.39 10.40
N HIS A 33 10.70 -6.25 11.22
CA HIS A 33 9.31 -6.65 11.02
C HIS A 33 8.36 -5.46 11.15
N GLU A 34 8.51 -4.66 12.21
CA GLU A 34 7.73 -3.43 12.40
C GLU A 34 7.95 -2.43 11.27
N GLY A 35 9.21 -2.19 10.90
CA GLY A 35 9.58 -1.27 9.83
C GLY A 35 9.02 -1.69 8.46
N LEU A 36 9.08 -2.98 8.14
CA LEU A 36 8.54 -3.51 6.89
C LEU A 36 7.02 -3.42 6.84
N LEU A 37 6.34 -3.71 7.95
CA LEU A 37 4.88 -3.56 8.04
C LEU A 37 4.48 -2.09 7.87
N ALA A 38 5.18 -1.16 8.52
CA ALA A 38 4.93 0.27 8.37
C ALA A 38 5.11 0.73 6.93
N LEU A 39 6.17 0.28 6.26
CA LEU A 39 6.43 0.56 4.85
C LEU A 39 5.30 0.02 3.95
N ALA A 40 4.91 -1.24 4.14
CA ALA A 40 3.88 -1.89 3.34
C ALA A 40 2.51 -1.19 3.48
N VAL A 41 2.14 -0.83 4.71
CA VAL A 41 0.90 -0.07 4.97
C VAL A 41 0.96 1.31 4.32
N GLY A 42 2.07 2.04 4.49
CA GLY A 42 2.26 3.36 3.89
C GLY A 42 2.14 3.31 2.36
N ALA A 43 2.83 2.36 1.72
CA ALA A 43 2.79 2.16 0.27
C ALA A 43 1.38 1.78 -0.22
N GLY A 44 0.70 0.86 0.48
CA GLY A 44 -0.67 0.46 0.12
C GLY A 44 -1.66 1.62 0.17
N LEU A 45 -1.56 2.49 1.19
CA LEU A 45 -2.40 3.69 1.30
C LEU A 45 -2.11 4.70 0.18
N GLN A 46 -0.85 4.85 -0.24
CA GLN A 46 -0.48 5.70 -1.38
C GLN A 46 -1.03 5.16 -2.71
N VAL A 47 -0.95 3.84 -2.94
CA VAL A 47 -1.53 3.20 -4.13
C VAL A 47 -3.03 3.42 -4.17
N MET A 48 -3.72 3.22 -3.05
CA MET A 48 -5.15 3.46 -2.94
C MET A 48 -5.52 4.92 -3.27
N GLN A 49 -4.74 5.90 -2.79
CA GLN A 49 -4.93 7.31 -3.15
C GLN A 49 -4.73 7.58 -4.64
N ALA A 50 -3.70 6.98 -5.23
CA ALA A 50 -3.42 7.11 -6.66
C ALA A 50 -4.56 6.53 -7.52
N MET A 51 -5.12 5.38 -7.12
CA MET A 51 -6.28 4.78 -7.79
C MET A 51 -7.49 5.71 -7.71
N MET A 52 -7.84 6.22 -6.53
CA MET A 52 -8.95 7.18 -6.39
C MET A 52 -8.74 8.45 -7.22
N ASP A 53 -7.52 9.02 -7.25
CA ASP A 53 -7.22 10.20 -8.06
C ASP A 53 -7.26 9.89 -9.58
N ALA A 54 -6.97 8.65 -9.98
CA ALA A 54 -7.14 8.18 -11.36
C ALA A 54 -8.62 8.09 -11.74
N ASP A 55 -9.47 7.56 -10.86
CA ASP A 55 -10.93 7.49 -11.08
C ASP A 55 -11.56 8.88 -11.14
N VAL A 56 -11.13 9.81 -10.28
CA VAL A 56 -11.52 11.23 -10.38
C VAL A 56 -11.14 11.80 -11.75
N THR A 57 -9.98 11.41 -12.28
CA THR A 57 -9.51 11.89 -13.58
C THR A 57 -10.28 11.25 -14.73
N ALA A 58 -10.68 9.98 -14.61
CA ALA A 58 -11.55 9.32 -15.57
C ALA A 58 -12.94 9.98 -15.62
N LEU A 59 -13.48 10.40 -14.48
CA LEU A 59 -14.79 11.06 -14.40
C LEU A 59 -14.74 12.53 -14.83
N ALA A 60 -13.82 13.31 -14.26
CA ALA A 60 -13.79 14.78 -14.38
C ALA A 60 -12.71 15.30 -15.34
N GLY A 61 -12.11 14.43 -16.16
CA GLY A 61 -11.01 14.76 -17.08
C GLY A 61 -9.72 15.16 -16.36
N PRO A 62 -8.62 15.50 -17.07
CA PRO A 62 -7.36 15.92 -16.46
C PRO A 62 -7.48 17.23 -15.66
N LYS A 63 -6.81 17.31 -14.51
CA LYS A 63 -6.85 18.49 -13.64
C LYS A 63 -6.31 19.73 -14.36
N GLY A 64 -7.02 20.86 -14.22
CA GLY A 64 -6.60 22.16 -14.76
C GLY A 64 -6.84 22.34 -16.26
N ARG A 65 -7.46 21.37 -16.94
CA ARG A 65 -7.90 21.54 -18.33
C ARG A 65 -9.37 21.92 -18.38
N HIS A 66 -9.68 22.89 -19.24
CA HIS A 66 -11.05 23.27 -19.50
C HIS A 66 -11.66 22.30 -20.52
N ASP A 67 -12.79 21.73 -20.16
CA ASP A 67 -13.68 20.97 -21.04
C ASP A 67 -15.07 21.63 -20.99
N ALA A 68 -15.63 21.96 -22.15
CA ALA A 68 -16.95 22.59 -22.27
C ALA A 68 -18.08 21.56 -22.10
N GLU A 69 -17.83 20.30 -22.46
CA GLU A 69 -18.80 19.20 -22.42
C GLU A 69 -18.66 18.34 -21.14
N ARG A 70 -18.05 18.91 -20.09
CA ARG A 70 -17.80 18.16 -18.86
C ARG A 70 -19.11 17.70 -18.23
N THR A 71 -19.14 16.44 -17.81
CA THR A 71 -20.27 15.85 -17.10
C THR A 71 -20.01 15.74 -15.60
N ALA A 72 -18.76 15.96 -15.16
CA ALA A 72 -18.37 15.86 -13.76
C ALA A 72 -17.39 16.96 -13.32
N LEU A 73 -17.41 17.29 -12.03
CA LEU A 73 -16.65 18.34 -11.38
C LEU A 73 -15.94 17.80 -10.15
N ARG A 74 -14.69 18.21 -9.94
CA ARG A 74 -13.96 17.95 -8.69
C ARG A 74 -14.55 18.81 -7.58
N HIS A 75 -14.92 18.18 -6.46
CA HIS A 75 -15.65 18.83 -5.37
C HIS A 75 -14.92 18.74 -4.02
N GLY A 76 -13.58 18.76 -4.08
CA GLY A 76 -12.73 18.69 -2.90
C GLY A 76 -12.52 17.25 -2.40
N ARG A 77 -12.28 17.12 -1.10
CA ARG A 77 -12.07 15.83 -0.43
C ARG A 77 -12.80 15.79 0.91
N GLU A 78 -13.14 14.59 1.36
CA GLU A 78 -13.79 14.33 2.63
C GLU A 78 -12.97 13.38 3.52
N ARG A 79 -13.32 13.33 4.81
CA ARG A 79 -12.77 12.35 5.74
C ARG A 79 -13.44 11.00 5.52
N GLY A 80 -12.63 9.98 5.27
CA GLY A 80 -13.05 8.59 5.21
C GLY A 80 -12.21 7.74 6.16
N SER A 81 -12.46 6.44 6.15
CA SER A 81 -11.59 5.47 6.79
C SER A 81 -11.65 4.12 6.09
N VAL A 82 -10.56 3.37 6.18
CA VAL A 82 -10.46 1.97 5.70
C VAL A 82 -10.15 1.06 6.88
N THR A 83 -10.53 -0.21 6.79
CA THR A 83 -10.21 -1.20 7.82
C THR A 83 -8.91 -1.91 7.44
N LEU A 84 -7.89 -1.82 8.29
CA LEU A 84 -6.60 -2.49 8.13
C LEU A 84 -6.23 -3.17 9.45
N GLY A 85 -5.94 -4.47 9.42
CA GLY A 85 -5.58 -5.23 10.63
C GLY A 85 -6.63 -5.13 11.75
N GLY A 86 -7.92 -5.10 11.41
CA GLY A 86 -9.02 -4.95 12.38
C GLY A 86 -9.22 -3.54 12.94
N ARG A 87 -8.41 -2.56 12.53
CA ARG A 87 -8.48 -1.16 13.00
C ARG A 87 -8.94 -0.23 11.88
N ARG A 88 -9.63 0.86 12.25
CA ARG A 88 -9.98 1.94 11.31
C ARG A 88 -8.81 2.89 11.13
N VAL A 89 -8.32 2.99 9.90
CA VAL A 89 -7.27 3.93 9.50
C VAL A 89 -7.92 5.10 8.76
N PRO A 90 -7.70 6.35 9.20
CA PRO A 90 -8.28 7.51 8.53
C PRO A 90 -7.66 7.70 7.15
N VAL A 91 -8.49 8.07 6.19
CA VAL A 91 -8.07 8.40 4.82
C VAL A 91 -8.80 9.67 4.36
N THR A 92 -8.26 10.33 3.35
CA THR A 92 -8.90 11.48 2.73
C THR A 92 -9.41 11.04 1.35
N ARG A 93 -10.73 10.95 1.20
CA ARG A 93 -11.38 10.47 -0.02
C ARG A 93 -11.72 11.66 -0.93
N PRO A 94 -11.34 11.66 -2.21
CA PRO A 94 -11.77 12.70 -3.13
C PRO A 94 -13.27 12.66 -3.36
N ARG A 95 -13.83 13.79 -3.82
CA ARG A 95 -15.25 13.90 -4.17
C ARG A 95 -15.41 14.42 -5.58
N VAL A 96 -16.36 13.83 -6.29
CA VAL A 96 -16.75 14.23 -7.65
C VAL A 96 -18.25 14.48 -7.65
N ARG A 97 -18.69 15.56 -8.30
CA ARG A 97 -20.12 15.86 -8.48
C ARG A 97 -20.48 15.94 -9.95
N ALA A 98 -21.70 15.57 -10.29
CA ALA A 98 -22.21 15.74 -11.64
C ALA A 98 -22.31 17.24 -11.98
N ALA A 99 -21.96 17.60 -13.21
CA ALA A 99 -21.98 18.99 -13.68
C ALA A 99 -23.40 19.55 -13.84
N ASP A 100 -24.39 18.66 -14.02
CA ASP A 100 -25.81 18.99 -14.08
C ASP A 100 -26.45 19.25 -12.71
N GLY A 101 -25.69 19.09 -11.62
CA GLY A 101 -26.16 19.30 -10.26
C GLY A 101 -26.94 18.13 -9.65
N SER A 102 -27.07 17.00 -10.36
CA SER A 102 -27.82 15.82 -9.91
C SER A 102 -27.27 15.19 -8.62
N GLY A 103 -25.99 15.40 -8.31
CA GLY A 103 -25.43 15.02 -7.02
C GLY A 103 -23.97 14.59 -7.07
N GLU A 104 -23.60 13.76 -6.11
CA GLU A 104 -22.27 13.18 -5.98
C GLU A 104 -22.13 11.90 -6.81
N LEU A 105 -21.01 11.78 -7.52
CA LEU A 105 -20.70 10.64 -8.35
C LEU A 105 -19.77 9.67 -7.59
N PRO A 106 -20.01 8.35 -7.69
CA PRO A 106 -19.16 7.37 -7.04
C PRO A 106 -17.78 7.35 -7.68
N ILE A 107 -16.77 7.14 -6.84
CA ILE A 107 -15.37 6.89 -7.21
C ILE A 107 -15.13 5.42 -6.86
N ALA A 108 -14.65 4.66 -7.84
CA ALA A 108 -14.46 3.21 -7.76
C ALA A 108 -13.32 2.81 -6.81
#